data_AF-A0A1J4L3S2-F1
#
_entry.id   AF-A0A1J4L3S2-F1
#
_cell.length_a   1.000
_cell.length_b   1.000
_cell.length_c   1.000
_cell.angle_alpha   90.00
_cell.angle_beta   90.00
_cell.angle_gamma   90.00
#
_symmetry.space_group_name_H-M   'P 1'
#
loop_
_entity.id
_entity.type
_entity.pdbx_description
1 polymer ?
#
loop_
_entity_poly.entity_id
_entity_poly.type
_entity_poly.pdbx_seq_one_letter_code
_entity_poly.pdbx_strand_id
1 'polypeptide(L)'
;MSRASPQKQRSTDIKQDKLDEETTRIIIKCGGGNNAQARYFQELSSHVVGNENEAFESLQPDMKITNAKAWRQAVCLVNAYLKRYRMELTLQTIKTEYVQNPKSTGYKSASVVDSTMKNLLKLSKDIKNINFEERAQEFNDELQQKILNTPKKSRLHH
;
A
#
# COMPACT_ATOMS: atom_id res chain seq x y z
N MET A 1 11.30 -45.71 26.50
CA MET A 1 10.01 -45.42 27.15
C MET A 1 9.48 -44.12 26.58
N SER A 2 8.49 -44.19 25.67
CA SER A 2 7.94 -43.03 24.96
C SER A 2 6.90 -42.34 25.84
N ARG A 3 7.11 -41.08 26.22
CA ARG A 3 6.10 -40.27 26.93
C ARG A 3 5.09 -39.79 25.90
N ALA A 4 3.90 -40.38 25.91
CA ALA A 4 2.76 -39.86 25.16
C ALA A 4 2.42 -38.45 25.68
N SER A 5 2.37 -37.48 24.77
CA SER A 5 1.84 -36.15 25.05
C SER A 5 0.36 -36.28 25.47
N PRO A 6 -0.11 -35.57 26.51
CA PRO A 6 -1.50 -35.63 26.90
C PRO A 6 -2.35 -35.08 25.75
N GLN A 7 -3.18 -35.94 25.15
CA GLN A 7 -4.25 -35.52 24.25
C GLN A 7 -5.18 -34.62 25.05
N LYS A 8 -5.12 -33.33 24.77
CA LYS A 8 -5.98 -32.31 25.35
C LYS A 8 -7.41 -32.69 24.98
N GLN A 9 -8.16 -33.26 25.93
CA GLN A 9 -9.61 -33.41 25.81
C GLN A 9 -10.18 -32.00 25.62
N ARG A 10 -10.43 -31.61 24.37
CA ARG A 10 -11.38 -30.54 24.07
C ARG A 10 -12.74 -31.13 24.47
N SER A 11 -13.12 -30.91 25.72
CA SER A 11 -14.52 -31.06 26.12
C SER A 11 -15.35 -30.25 25.12
N THR A 12 -16.40 -30.85 24.58
CA THR A 12 -17.46 -30.19 23.81
C THR A 12 -18.21 -29.21 24.71
N ASP A 13 -17.51 -28.17 25.14
CA ASP A 13 -18.01 -27.13 26.01
C ASP A 13 -18.47 -25.99 25.11
N ILE A 14 -19.79 -25.93 24.90
CA ILE A 14 -20.47 -24.89 24.11
C ILE A 14 -20.04 -23.48 24.56
N LYS A 15 -19.60 -23.31 25.83
CA LYS A 15 -19.06 -22.04 26.31
C LYS A 15 -17.66 -21.74 25.76
N GLN A 16 -16.79 -22.75 25.65
CA GLN A 16 -15.46 -22.59 25.07
C GLN A 16 -15.55 -22.33 23.56
N ASP A 17 -16.45 -22.99 22.85
CA ASP A 17 -16.65 -22.75 21.42
C ASP A 17 -17.11 -21.30 21.16
N LYS A 18 -18.05 -20.79 21.98
CA LYS A 18 -18.48 -19.38 21.92
C LYS A 18 -17.34 -18.40 22.22
N LEU A 19 -16.48 -18.73 23.18
CA LEU A 19 -15.31 -17.91 23.52
C LEU A 19 -14.26 -17.91 22.39
N ASP A 20 -14.01 -19.07 21.77
CA ASP A 20 -13.10 -19.22 20.64
C ASP A 20 -13.60 -18.42 19.42
N GLU A 21 -14.90 -18.47 19.14
CA GLU A 21 -15.54 -17.67 18.09
C GLU A 21 -15.40 -16.16 18.34
N GLU A 22 -15.74 -15.69 19.55
CA GLU A 22 -15.67 -14.27 19.87
C GLU A 22 -14.21 -13.76 19.83
N THR A 23 -13.29 -14.58 20.35
CA THR A 23 -11.84 -14.30 20.27
C THR A 23 -11.40 -14.17 18.82
N THR A 24 -11.81 -15.10 17.96
CA THR A 24 -11.48 -15.09 16.53
C THR A 24 -12.03 -13.83 15.85
N ARG A 25 -13.27 -13.45 16.15
CA ARG A 25 -13.87 -12.22 15.61
C ARG A 25 -13.11 -10.97 16.03
N ILE A 26 -12.71 -10.88 17.30
CA ILE A 26 -11.91 -9.75 17.80
C ILE A 26 -10.55 -9.68 17.12
N ILE A 27 -9.84 -10.83 17.00
CA ILE A 27 -8.54 -10.89 16.31
C ILE A 27 -8.67 -10.40 14.86
N ILE A 28 -9.69 -10.85 14.13
CA ILE A 28 -9.95 -10.41 12.75
C ILE A 28 -10.23 -8.91 12.71
N LYS A 29 -11.12 -8.42 13.57
CA LYS A 29 -11.50 -6.99 13.65
C LYS A 29 -10.32 -6.09 13.96
N CYS A 30 -9.40 -6.54 14.81
CA CYS A 30 -8.19 -5.80 15.17
C CYS A 30 -7.05 -5.94 14.15
N GLY A 31 -7.27 -6.63 13.03
CA GLY A 31 -6.26 -6.78 11.98
C GLY A 31 -5.15 -7.79 12.32
N GLY A 32 -5.48 -8.84 13.09
CA GLY A 32 -4.52 -9.89 13.46
C GLY A 32 -3.83 -10.53 12.24
N GLY A 33 -4.57 -10.73 11.14
CA GLY A 33 -4.01 -11.21 9.88
C GLY A 33 -2.97 -10.26 9.28
N ASN A 34 -3.27 -8.95 9.27
CA ASN A 34 -2.33 -7.92 8.78
C ASN A 34 -1.05 -7.89 9.62
N ASN A 35 -1.17 -8.05 10.94
CA ASN A 35 -0.01 -8.12 11.84
C ASN A 35 0.84 -9.36 11.55
N ALA A 36 0.22 -10.54 11.46
CA ALA A 36 0.92 -11.79 11.15
C ALA A 36 1.65 -11.70 9.80
N GLN A 37 1.00 -11.14 8.77
CA GLN A 37 1.60 -10.93 7.46
C GLN A 37 2.78 -9.95 7.52
N ALA A 38 2.65 -8.83 8.24
CA ALA A 38 3.74 -7.87 8.38
C ALA A 38 4.96 -8.47 9.10
N ARG A 39 4.73 -9.33 10.11
CA ARG A 39 5.82 -10.08 10.78
C ARG A 39 6.49 -11.04 9.83
N TYR A 40 5.71 -11.82 9.09
CA TYR A 40 6.24 -12.77 8.11
C TYR A 40 7.17 -12.07 7.10
N PHE A 41 6.73 -10.95 6.51
CA PHE A 41 7.57 -10.23 5.54
C PHE A 41 8.78 -9.55 6.17
N GLN A 42 8.68 -9.06 7.40
CA GLN A 42 9.84 -8.51 8.10
C GLN A 42 10.89 -9.58 8.35
N GLU A 43 10.51 -10.76 8.84
CA GLU A 43 11.42 -11.90 9.04
C GLU A 43 11.97 -12.42 7.71
N LEU A 44 11.14 -12.52 6.66
CA LEU A 44 11.59 -12.93 5.34
C LEU A 44 12.65 -11.96 4.81
N SER A 45 12.36 -10.65 4.85
CA SER A 45 13.28 -9.62 4.38
C SER A 45 14.61 -9.64 5.11
N SER A 46 14.63 -9.92 6.42
CA SER A 46 15.88 -9.94 7.21
C SER A 46 16.77 -11.14 6.92
N HIS A 47 16.21 -12.24 6.40
CA HIS A 47 16.98 -13.44 6.05
C HIS A 47 17.34 -13.52 4.57
N VAL A 48 16.51 -12.93 3.70
CA VAL A 48 16.68 -12.96 2.25
C VAL A 48 17.56 -11.83 1.76
N VAL A 49 17.29 -10.58 2.15
CA VAL A 49 17.92 -9.41 1.50
C VAL A 49 19.43 -9.45 1.68
N GLY A 50 20.17 -9.51 0.57
CA GLY A 50 21.64 -9.59 0.56
C GLY A 50 22.22 -10.98 0.85
N ASN A 51 21.38 -12.01 0.98
CA ASN A 51 21.82 -13.39 1.13
C ASN A 51 22.22 -13.99 -0.23
N GLU A 52 23.44 -14.51 -0.32
CA GLU A 52 24.03 -15.05 -1.56
C GLU A 52 23.63 -16.51 -1.85
N ASN A 53 22.78 -17.12 -1.01
CA ASN A 53 22.25 -18.45 -1.30
C ASN A 53 21.39 -18.42 -2.57
N GLU A 54 21.72 -19.25 -3.56
CA GLU A 54 21.01 -19.38 -4.84
C GLU A 54 19.49 -19.61 -4.65
N ALA A 55 19.10 -20.32 -3.59
CA ALA A 55 17.68 -20.55 -3.27
C ALA A 55 16.88 -19.25 -3.01
N PHE A 56 17.56 -18.16 -2.66
CA PHE A 56 16.96 -16.87 -2.36
C PHE A 56 17.15 -15.82 -3.47
N GLU A 57 17.80 -16.15 -4.58
CA GLU A 57 18.07 -15.21 -5.68
C GLU A 57 16.77 -14.59 -6.21
N SER A 58 15.74 -15.42 -6.42
CA SER A 58 14.42 -14.98 -6.90
C SER A 58 13.61 -14.17 -5.88
N LEU A 59 14.02 -14.17 -4.60
CA LEU A 59 13.37 -13.43 -3.53
C LEU A 59 14.05 -12.09 -3.24
N GLN A 60 15.19 -11.80 -3.89
CA GLN A 60 15.84 -10.50 -3.75
C GLN A 60 14.90 -9.38 -4.25
N PRO A 61 14.80 -8.26 -3.53
CA PRO A 61 13.97 -7.13 -3.95
C PRO A 61 14.58 -6.44 -5.18
N ASP A 62 13.91 -6.53 -6.32
CA ASP A 62 14.26 -5.81 -7.55
C ASP A 62 13.24 -4.69 -7.83
N MET A 63 13.36 -3.59 -7.10
CA MET A 63 12.52 -2.42 -7.34
C MET A 63 13.07 -1.56 -8.47
N LYS A 64 12.52 -1.76 -9.67
CA LYS A 64 12.80 -0.96 -10.87
C LYS A 64 12.10 0.40 -10.82
N ILE A 65 12.49 1.22 -9.88
CA ILE A 65 12.00 2.59 -9.76
C ILE A 65 12.87 3.47 -10.64
N THR A 66 12.36 3.84 -11.81
CA THR A 66 12.94 4.95 -12.56
C THR A 66 12.69 6.24 -11.79
N ASN A 67 13.69 7.13 -11.76
CA ASN A 67 13.84 8.27 -10.85
C ASN A 67 12.81 9.41 -11.10
N ALA A 68 11.53 9.08 -11.20
CA ALA A 68 10.44 10.00 -11.39
C ALA A 68 10.15 10.72 -10.07
N LYS A 69 10.11 12.06 -10.12
CA LYS A 69 9.71 12.92 -9.01
C LYS A 69 8.42 12.44 -8.33
N ALA A 70 7.46 11.96 -9.12
CA ALA A 70 6.20 11.40 -8.65
C ALA A 70 6.39 10.18 -7.74
N TRP A 71 7.31 9.27 -8.08
CA TRP A 71 7.57 8.09 -7.28
C TRP A 71 8.16 8.44 -5.91
N ARG A 72 9.13 9.36 -5.89
CA ARG A 72 9.69 9.85 -4.64
C ARG A 72 8.61 10.48 -3.75
N GLN A 73 7.69 11.26 -4.33
CA GLN A 73 6.57 11.84 -3.60
C GLN A 73 5.63 10.78 -3.04
N ALA A 74 5.30 9.75 -3.83
CA ALA A 74 4.45 8.65 -3.40
C ALA A 74 5.09 7.87 -2.22
N VAL A 75 6.36 7.49 -2.33
CA VAL A 75 7.08 6.79 -1.24
C VAL A 75 7.14 7.65 0.02
N CYS A 76 7.40 8.96 -0.11
CA CYS A 76 7.38 9.88 1.03
C CYS A 76 6.01 9.93 1.71
N LEU A 77 4.92 9.99 0.95
CA LEU A 77 3.56 9.98 1.49
C LEU A 77 3.26 8.66 2.22
N VAL A 78 3.57 7.52 1.59
CA VAL A 78 3.39 6.19 2.18
C VAL A 78 4.16 6.08 3.49
N ASN A 79 5.45 6.45 3.50
CA ASN A 79 6.26 6.44 4.72
C ASN A 79 5.69 7.34 5.82
N ALA A 80 5.14 8.51 5.46
CA ALA A 80 4.53 9.41 6.43
C ALA A 80 3.27 8.80 7.05
N TYR A 81 2.44 8.16 6.22
CA TYR A 81 1.23 7.47 6.65
C TYR A 81 1.57 6.29 7.57
N LEU A 82 2.48 5.40 7.16
CA LEU A 82 2.88 4.24 7.95
C LEU A 82 3.45 4.65 9.32
N LYS A 83 4.28 5.70 9.38
CA LYS A 83 4.83 6.25 10.63
C LYS A 83 3.72 6.77 11.56
N ARG A 84 2.75 7.49 11.00
CA ARG A 84 1.63 8.05 11.76
C ARG A 84 0.78 6.98 12.44
N TYR A 85 0.54 5.87 11.75
CA TYR A 85 -0.27 4.76 12.26
C TYR A 85 0.55 3.64 12.91
N ARG A 86 1.83 3.90 13.24
CA ARG A 86 2.73 2.97 13.94
C ARG A 86 2.85 1.59 13.27
N MET A 87 2.87 1.58 11.94
CA MET A 87 3.07 0.36 11.14
C MET A 87 4.56 0.02 11.04
N GLU A 88 5.19 -0.22 12.20
CA GLU A 88 6.65 -0.30 12.34
C GLU A 88 7.25 -1.48 11.57
N LEU A 89 6.61 -2.65 11.60
CA LEU A 89 7.09 -3.83 10.89
C LEU A 89 7.21 -3.55 9.39
N THR A 90 6.17 -2.97 8.79
CA THR A 90 6.18 -2.58 7.37
C THR A 90 7.24 -1.52 7.08
N LEU A 91 7.43 -0.54 7.96
CA LEU A 91 8.48 0.47 7.80
C LEU A 91 9.89 -0.13 7.87
N GLN A 92 10.11 -1.12 8.73
CA GLN A 92 11.37 -1.83 8.83
C GLN A 92 11.63 -2.65 7.56
N THR A 93 10.65 -3.44 7.12
CA THR A 93 10.71 -4.18 5.85
C THR A 93 11.07 -3.27 4.67
N ILE A 94 10.36 -2.15 4.50
CA ILE A 94 10.65 -1.19 3.41
C ILE A 94 12.09 -0.67 3.49
N LYS A 95 12.60 -0.36 4.68
CA LYS A 95 13.99 0.12 4.83
C LYS A 95 15.02 -0.95 4.49
N THR A 96 14.71 -2.22 4.78
CA THR A 96 15.57 -3.36 4.44
C THR A 96 15.54 -3.61 2.93
N GLU A 97 14.36 -3.68 2.33
CA GLU A 97 14.19 -4.03 0.91
C GLU A 97 14.53 -2.88 -0.05
N TYR A 98 14.36 -1.62 0.39
CA TYR A 98 14.59 -0.44 -0.44
C TYR A 98 15.70 0.46 0.10
N VAL A 99 16.93 0.23 -0.38
CA VAL A 99 18.11 1.01 0.05
C VAL A 99 17.95 2.51 -0.22
N GLN A 100 17.25 2.90 -1.30
CA GLN A 100 17.04 4.32 -1.64
C GLN A 100 15.80 4.93 -0.95
N ASN A 101 15.27 4.28 0.09
CA ASN A 101 14.11 4.77 0.83
C ASN A 101 14.38 6.16 1.44
N PRO A 102 13.53 7.18 1.19
CA PRO A 102 13.71 8.52 1.73
C PRO A 102 13.73 8.53 3.27
N LYS A 103 14.81 9.07 3.86
CA LYS A 103 14.95 9.23 5.31
C LYS A 103 13.93 10.23 5.88
N SER A 104 13.62 11.27 5.12
CA SER A 104 12.63 12.31 5.44
C SER A 104 11.50 12.31 4.41
N THR A 105 10.28 12.50 4.88
CA THR A 105 9.07 12.47 4.05
C THR A 105 8.64 13.87 3.58
N GLY A 106 9.15 14.93 4.20
CA GLY A 106 8.72 16.31 3.92
C GLY A 106 7.32 16.69 4.43
N TYR A 107 6.55 15.73 4.97
CA TYR A 107 5.23 15.98 5.57
C TYR A 107 5.37 16.38 7.04
N LYS A 108 5.02 17.63 7.36
CA LYS A 108 5.05 18.16 8.74
C LYS A 108 3.71 18.02 9.46
N SER A 109 2.60 18.03 8.73
CA SER A 109 1.25 17.98 9.30
C SER A 109 0.58 16.63 9.08
N ALA A 110 0.11 16.07 10.19
CA ALA A 110 -0.77 14.91 10.25
C ALA A 110 -2.01 15.04 9.35
N SER A 111 -2.69 16.19 9.39
CA SER A 111 -3.93 16.40 8.64
C SER A 111 -3.69 16.40 7.12
N VAL A 112 -2.51 16.86 6.68
CA VAL A 112 -2.13 16.87 5.27
C VAL A 112 -1.91 15.45 4.76
N VAL A 113 -1.25 14.59 5.56
CA VAL A 113 -1.05 13.18 5.19
C VAL A 113 -2.39 12.47 5.05
N ASP A 114 -3.27 12.59 6.05
CA ASP A 114 -4.56 11.90 6.06
C ASP A 114 -5.46 12.36 4.92
N SER A 115 -5.55 13.68 4.70
CA SER A 115 -6.37 14.24 3.62
C SER A 115 -5.83 13.87 2.24
N THR A 116 -4.51 13.91 2.04
CA THR A 116 -3.90 13.50 0.76
C THR A 116 -4.16 12.03 0.48
N MET A 117 -3.94 11.14 1.47
CA MET A 117 -4.18 9.71 1.31
C MET A 117 -5.66 9.40 1.06
N LYS A 118 -6.57 10.06 1.79
CA LYS A 118 -8.02 9.91 1.58
C LYS A 118 -8.45 10.34 0.18
N ASN A 119 -7.91 11.45 -0.33
CA ASN A 119 -8.20 11.95 -1.67
C ASN A 119 -7.68 10.99 -2.74
N LEU A 120 -6.47 10.43 -2.57
CA LEU A 120 -5.93 9.42 -3.49
C LEU A 120 -6.77 8.15 -3.52
N LEU A 121 -7.21 7.66 -2.37
CA LEU A 121 -8.08 6.49 -2.29
C LEU A 121 -9.46 6.74 -2.90
N LYS A 122 -9.99 7.96 -2.75
CA LYS A 122 -11.24 8.36 -3.41
C LYS A 122 -11.05 8.38 -4.93
N LEU A 123 -10.02 9.07 -5.41
CA LEU A 123 -9.69 9.15 -6.84
C LEU A 123 -9.50 7.75 -7.45
N SER A 124 -8.81 6.85 -6.76
CA SER A 124 -8.62 5.47 -7.23
C SER A 124 -9.94 4.71 -7.40
N LYS A 125 -10.92 4.94 -6.51
CA LYS A 125 -12.26 4.35 -6.63
C LYS A 125 -13.02 4.97 -7.79
N ASP A 126 -12.94 6.29 -7.94
CA ASP A 126 -13.62 7.02 -9.01
C ASP A 126 -13.08 6.56 -10.39
N ILE A 127 -11.75 6.45 -10.55
CA ILE A 127 -11.11 5.94 -11.78
C ILE A 127 -11.55 4.52 -12.12
N LYS A 128 -11.77 3.66 -11.12
CA LYS A 128 -12.24 2.28 -11.35
C LYS A 128 -13.66 2.26 -11.94
N ASN A 129 -14.46 3.28 -11.65
CA ASN A 129 -15.84 3.38 -12.11
C ASN A 129 -15.98 4.10 -13.45
N ILE A 130 -14.95 4.85 -13.88
CA ILE A 130 -14.93 5.53 -15.17
C ILE A 130 -14.68 4.50 -16.29
N ASN A 131 -15.68 4.31 -17.15
CA ASN A 131 -15.57 3.46 -18.34
C ASN A 131 -14.84 4.18 -19.49
N PHE A 132 -14.44 3.42 -20.52
CA PHE A 132 -13.67 3.96 -21.65
C PHE A 132 -14.45 5.06 -22.39
N GLU A 133 -15.76 4.85 -22.61
CA GLU A 133 -16.66 5.79 -23.25
C GLU A 133 -16.68 7.16 -22.54
N GLU A 134 -16.75 7.19 -21.21
CA GLU A 134 -16.72 8.43 -20.42
C GLU A 134 -15.39 9.19 -20.61
N ARG A 135 -14.25 8.49 -20.64
CA ARG A 135 -12.95 9.16 -20.91
C ARG A 135 -12.82 9.66 -22.34
N ALA A 136 -13.34 8.90 -23.30
CA ALA A 136 -13.35 9.31 -24.71
C ALA A 136 -14.20 10.57 -24.90
N GLN A 137 -15.33 10.65 -24.19
CA GLN A 137 -16.21 11.80 -24.18
C GLN A 137 -15.53 13.02 -23.55
N GLU A 138 -14.97 12.88 -22.34
CA GLU A 138 -14.23 13.97 -21.66
C GLU A 138 -13.07 14.51 -22.52
N PHE A 139 -12.31 13.61 -23.15
CA PHE A 139 -11.22 14.00 -24.05
C PHE A 139 -11.72 14.78 -25.28
N ASN A 140 -12.83 14.35 -25.88
CA ASN A 140 -13.43 15.04 -27.01
C ASN A 140 -13.96 16.43 -26.62
N ASP A 141 -14.57 16.54 -25.44
CA ASP A 141 -15.06 17.81 -24.90
C ASP A 141 -13.90 18.79 -24.62
N GLU A 142 -12.77 18.31 -24.09
CA GLU A 142 -11.55 19.12 -23.92
C GLU A 142 -10.97 19.60 -25.26
N LEU A 143 -10.96 18.74 -26.29
CA LEU A 143 -10.49 19.12 -27.62
C LEU A 143 -11.39 20.20 -28.23
N GLN A 144 -12.71 20.06 -28.14
CA GLN A 144 -13.66 21.04 -28.65
C GLN A 144 -13.48 22.40 -27.95
N GLN A 145 -13.32 22.42 -26.62
CA GLN A 145 -13.05 23.66 -25.89
C GLN A 145 -11.72 24.31 -26.28
N LYS A 146 -10.66 23.53 -26.51
CA LYS A 146 -9.37 24.06 -27.00
C LYS A 146 -9.49 24.64 -28.41
N ILE A 147 -10.24 23.99 -29.30
CA ILE A 147 -10.51 24.49 -30.66
C ILE A 147 -11.30 25.81 -30.60
N LEU A 148 -12.33 25.90 -29.76
CA LEU A 148 -13.15 27.11 -29.58
C LEU A 148 -12.37 28.28 -28.98
N ASN A 149 -11.42 28.01 -28.09
CA ASN A 149 -10.62 29.04 -27.41
C ASN A 149 -9.35 29.45 -28.18
N THR A 150 -9.09 28.88 -29.36
CA THR A 150 -7.95 29.28 -30.19
C THR A 150 -8.31 30.57 -30.94
N PRO A 151 -7.61 31.71 -30.72
CA PRO A 151 -7.96 32.96 -31.37
C PRO A 151 -7.78 32.85 -32.88
N LYS A 152 -8.84 33.17 -33.64
CA LYS A 152 -8.79 33.26 -35.10
C LYS A 152 -7.76 34.33 -35.46
N LYS A 153 -6.61 33.94 -36.02
CA LYS A 153 -5.66 34.88 -36.63
C LYS A 153 -6.41 35.70 -37.66
N SER A 154 -6.67 36.97 -37.35
CA SER A 154 -7.12 37.97 -38.30
C SER A 154 -6.05 38.08 -39.38
N ARG A 155 -6.36 37.60 -40.60
CA ARG A 155 -5.56 37.89 -41.78
C ARG A 155 -5.62 39.40 -41.99
N LEU A 156 -4.53 40.09 -41.66
CA LEU A 156 -4.28 41.46 -42.05
C LEU A 156 -4.22 41.50 -43.58
N HIS A 157 -5.22 42.13 -44.20
CA HIS A 157 -5.12 42.64 -45.55
C HIS A 157 -4.16 43.84 -45.53
N HIS A 158 -3.03 43.72 -46.23
CA HIS A 158 -2.36 44.81 -46.90
C HIS A 158 -1.64 44.28 -48.13
#